data_AF-V2Z753-F1
#
_entry.id   AF-V2Z753-F1
#
_cell.length_a   1.000
_cell.length_b   1.000
_cell.length_c   1.000
_cell.angle_alpha   90.00
_cell.angle_beta   90.00
_cell.angle_gamma   90.00
#
_symmetry.space_group_name_H-M   'P 1'
#
loop_
_entity.id
_entity.type
_entity.pdbx_description
1 polymer ?
#
loop_
_entity_poly.entity_id
_entity_poly.type
_entity_poly.pdbx_seq_one_letter_code
_entity_poly.pdbx_strand_id
1 'polypeptide(L)'
;MEELLYDVSTLARIIIESDLSAKAISRFLSRIWNYEGLYLPINYRFNKRKFFTEVLDEVCYWQNKKDFDKELSGVNNDLQSIGSEITYIAEDDYYNLKSYFMEIRLRIIFLDNKDYIRMKLRTLLQDHGYKRRTAGLNSYFKQCMYFYHIKTFVRGGVLCDIEKIALDDMIVFRVLDNPREYIEAFELYKESGLNSYSK
;
A
#
# COMPACT_ATOMS: atom_id res chain seq x y z
N MET A 1 11.99 -3.09 10.92
CA MET A 1 10.85 -2.18 11.13
C MET A 1 10.80 -1.13 10.02
N GLU A 2 11.90 -0.46 9.70
CA GLU A 2 11.95 0.51 8.57
C GLU A 2 11.57 -0.11 7.22
N GLU A 3 11.95 -1.37 6.97
CA GLU A 3 11.57 -2.12 5.77
C GLU A 3 10.05 -2.28 5.60
N LEU A 4 9.27 -2.17 6.69
CA LEU A 4 7.82 -2.25 6.67
C LEU A 4 7.15 -0.87 6.50
N LEU A 5 7.91 0.22 6.44
CA LEU A 5 7.35 1.54 6.12
C LEU A 5 6.71 1.52 4.71
N TYR A 6 5.72 2.37 4.51
CA TYR A 6 5.02 2.51 3.24
C TYR A 6 5.99 2.92 2.14
N ASP A 7 6.03 2.11 1.09
CA ASP A 7 6.81 2.39 -0.12
C ASP A 7 5.93 2.96 -1.23
N VAL A 8 6.60 3.69 -2.12
CA VAL A 8 6.00 4.43 -3.22
C VAL A 8 5.37 3.47 -4.24
N SER A 9 6.05 2.40 -4.60
CA SER A 9 5.60 1.39 -5.58
C SER A 9 4.29 0.74 -5.15
N THR A 10 4.14 0.38 -3.87
CA THR A 10 2.88 -0.19 -3.35
C THR A 10 1.74 0.82 -3.41
N LEU A 11 1.98 2.10 -3.11
CA LEU A 11 0.96 3.14 -3.22
C LEU A 11 0.52 3.38 -4.66
N ALA A 12 1.48 3.44 -5.58
CA ALA A 12 1.21 3.60 -7.00
C ALA A 12 0.36 2.46 -7.55
N ARG A 13 0.71 1.21 -7.20
CA ARG A 13 -0.09 0.04 -7.57
C ARG A 13 -1.51 0.10 -7.02
N ILE A 14 -1.70 0.45 -5.74
CA ILE A 14 -3.05 0.59 -5.15
C ILE A 14 -3.87 1.64 -5.93
N ILE A 15 -3.25 2.76 -6.30
CA ILE A 15 -3.90 3.82 -7.09
C ILE A 15 -4.36 3.27 -8.46
N ILE A 16 -3.47 2.56 -9.16
CA ILE A 16 -3.73 2.01 -10.50
C ILE A 16 -4.82 0.93 -10.44
N GLU A 17 -4.67 -0.06 -9.55
CA GLU A 17 -5.60 -1.18 -9.42
C GLU A 17 -6.99 -0.75 -8.91
N SER A 18 -7.05 0.31 -8.11
CA SER A 18 -8.31 0.86 -7.63
C SER A 18 -8.95 1.86 -8.60
N ASP A 19 -8.34 2.11 -9.76
CA ASP A 19 -8.80 3.04 -10.81
C ASP A 19 -9.21 4.41 -10.25
N LEU A 20 -8.36 4.98 -9.40
CA LEU A 20 -8.69 6.23 -8.70
C LEU A 20 -8.63 7.44 -9.65
N SER A 21 -9.71 8.22 -9.70
CA SER A 21 -9.67 9.54 -10.35
C SER A 21 -8.65 10.48 -9.72
N ALA A 22 -8.17 11.50 -10.44
CA ALA A 22 -7.22 12.49 -9.91
C ALA A 22 -7.65 13.13 -8.58
N LYS A 23 -8.95 13.40 -8.40
CA LYS A 23 -9.51 13.91 -7.14
C LYS A 23 -9.42 12.86 -6.03
N ALA A 24 -9.70 11.60 -6.33
CA ALA A 24 -9.59 10.50 -5.38
C ALA A 24 -8.13 10.23 -4.99
N ILE A 25 -7.19 10.29 -5.93
CA ILE A 25 -5.74 10.17 -5.67
C ILE A 25 -5.28 11.26 -4.70
N SER A 26 -5.59 12.52 -4.99
CA SER A 26 -5.19 13.65 -4.13
C SER A 26 -5.74 13.52 -2.70
N ARG A 27 -6.98 13.05 -2.57
CA ARG A 27 -7.60 12.76 -1.28
C ARG A 27 -6.93 11.58 -0.57
N PHE A 28 -6.69 10.48 -1.28
CA PHE A 28 -6.04 9.28 -0.76
C PHE A 28 -4.65 9.60 -0.20
N LEU A 29 -3.78 10.22 -0.99
CA LEU A 29 -2.43 10.62 -0.56
C LEU A 29 -2.46 11.65 0.56
N SER A 30 -3.42 12.59 0.55
CA SER A 30 -3.55 13.55 1.66
C SER A 30 -3.91 12.86 2.96
N ARG A 31 -4.82 11.89 2.93
CA ARG A 31 -5.23 11.13 4.11
C ARG A 31 -4.09 10.27 4.64
N ILE A 32 -3.33 9.61 3.77
CA ILE A 32 -2.14 8.85 4.18
C ILE A 32 -1.15 9.77 4.90
N TRP A 33 -0.81 10.91 4.31
CA TRP A 33 0.16 11.83 4.91
C TRP A 33 -0.34 12.40 6.26
N ASN A 34 -1.62 12.75 6.36
CA ASN A 34 -2.21 13.34 7.57
C ASN A 34 -2.40 12.32 8.72
N TYR A 35 -2.88 11.12 8.41
CA TYR A 35 -3.35 10.16 9.42
C TYR A 35 -2.43 8.96 9.60
N GLU A 36 -1.65 8.63 8.58
CA GLU A 36 -0.75 7.47 8.55
C GLU A 36 0.72 7.89 8.35
N GLY A 37 1.06 9.17 8.56
CA GLY A 37 2.39 9.70 8.32
C GLY A 37 3.51 9.00 9.09
N LEU A 38 3.20 8.37 10.24
CA LEU A 38 4.17 7.57 11.01
C LEU A 38 4.63 6.30 10.28
N TYR A 39 3.86 5.81 9.31
CA TYR A 39 4.23 4.68 8.46
C TYR A 39 5.03 5.10 7.23
N LEU A 40 5.16 6.40 6.95
CA LEU A 40 5.99 6.89 5.84
C LEU A 40 7.48 6.91 6.23
N PRO A 41 8.39 6.70 5.27
CA PRO A 41 9.80 7.07 5.39
C PRO A 41 10.01 8.53 5.84
N ILE A 42 11.07 8.78 6.63
CA ILE A 42 11.28 10.07 7.31
C ILE A 42 11.38 11.27 6.35
N ASN A 43 11.93 11.05 5.16
CA ASN A 43 12.04 12.02 4.07
C ASN A 43 10.68 12.51 3.55
N TYR A 44 9.61 11.73 3.73
CA TYR A 44 8.25 12.11 3.31
C TYR A 44 7.43 12.75 4.43
N ARG A 45 7.71 12.39 5.70
CA ARG A 45 6.93 12.88 6.86
C ARG A 45 6.88 14.40 6.97
N PHE A 46 7.97 15.06 6.56
CA PHE A 46 8.09 16.52 6.63
C PHE A 46 8.00 17.19 5.26
N ASN A 47 7.78 16.43 4.19
CA ASN A 47 7.73 16.95 2.83
C ASN A 47 6.60 16.29 2.03
N LYS A 48 5.39 16.81 2.24
CA LYS A 48 4.18 16.34 1.53
C LYS A 48 4.31 16.46 0.02
N ARG A 49 4.96 17.52 -0.48
CA ARG A 49 5.17 17.70 -1.93
C ARG A 49 6.03 16.58 -2.50
N LYS A 50 7.17 16.29 -1.87
CA LYS A 50 8.06 15.19 -2.27
C LYS A 50 7.33 13.84 -2.26
N PHE A 51 6.59 13.56 -1.19
CA PHE A 51 5.75 12.36 -1.09
C PHE A 51 4.77 12.23 -2.27
N PHE A 52 4.04 13.30 -2.59
CA PHE A 52 3.07 13.27 -3.68
C PHE A 52 3.75 13.09 -5.04
N THR A 53 4.82 13.86 -5.29
CA THR A 53 5.54 13.81 -6.55
C THR A 53 6.08 12.40 -6.81
N GLU A 54 6.78 11.81 -5.85
CA GLU A 54 7.36 10.47 -6.07
C GLU A 54 6.30 9.39 -6.26
N VAL A 55 5.18 9.43 -5.53
CA VAL A 55 4.08 8.49 -5.78
C VAL A 55 3.44 8.67 -7.15
N LEU A 56 3.27 9.91 -7.61
CA LEU A 56 2.67 10.17 -8.92
C LEU A 56 3.64 9.85 -10.08
N ASP A 57 4.93 10.11 -9.90
CA ASP A 57 5.97 9.73 -10.86
C ASP A 57 5.98 8.21 -11.05
N GLU A 58 5.88 7.46 -9.95
CA GLU A 58 5.76 6.01 -9.95
C GLU A 58 4.48 5.53 -10.66
N VAL A 59 3.32 6.16 -10.39
CA VAL A 59 2.07 5.86 -11.12
C VAL A 59 2.25 6.06 -12.63
N CYS A 60 2.85 7.19 -13.04
CA CYS A 60 3.10 7.51 -14.43
C CYS A 60 4.03 6.48 -15.09
N TYR A 61 5.10 6.08 -14.40
CA TYR A 61 6.02 5.04 -14.86
C TYR A 61 5.27 3.73 -15.13
N TRP A 62 4.51 3.21 -14.14
CA TRP A 62 3.82 1.92 -14.30
C TRP A 62 2.74 1.93 -15.39
N GLN A 63 1.99 3.02 -15.52
CA GLN A 63 0.96 3.14 -16.56
C GLN A 63 1.56 3.17 -17.98
N ASN A 64 2.79 3.66 -18.12
CA ASN A 64 3.47 3.84 -19.41
C ASN A 64 4.76 3.01 -19.50
N LYS A 65 4.86 1.93 -18.71
CA LYS A 65 6.12 1.19 -18.47
C LYS A 65 6.86 0.82 -19.75
N LYS A 66 6.13 0.37 -20.77
CA LYS A 66 6.72 -0.04 -22.06
C LYS A 66 7.50 1.10 -22.73
N ASP A 67 6.94 2.31 -22.69
CA ASP A 67 7.56 3.48 -23.31
C ASP A 67 8.72 3.97 -22.44
N PHE A 68 8.55 4.02 -21.11
CA PHE A 68 9.62 4.38 -20.18
C PHE A 68 10.81 3.40 -20.24
N ASP A 69 10.57 2.09 -20.23
CA ASP A 69 11.62 1.06 -20.29
C ASP A 69 12.42 1.16 -21.61
N LYS A 70 11.73 1.49 -22.71
CA LYS A 70 12.38 1.73 -24.01
C LYS A 70 13.27 2.97 -23.97
N GLU A 71 12.77 4.08 -23.44
CA GLU A 71 13.56 5.31 -23.28
C GLU A 71 14.75 5.09 -22.33
N LEU A 72 14.56 4.33 -21.25
CA LEU A 72 15.62 3.96 -20.30
C LEU A 72 16.77 3.21 -20.98
N SER A 73 16.42 2.27 -21.88
CA SER A 73 17.42 1.58 -22.70
C SER A 73 18.18 2.54 -23.62
N GLY A 74 17.50 3.53 -24.20
CA GLY A 74 18.15 4.58 -25.00
C GLY A 74 19.14 5.40 -24.18
N VAL A 75 18.71 5.89 -23.02
CA VAL A 75 19.54 6.65 -22.08
C VAL A 75 20.78 5.85 -21.65
N ASN A 76 20.62 4.56 -21.33
CA ASN A 76 21.75 3.71 -20.97
C ASN A 76 22.76 3.53 -22.12
N ASN A 77 22.28 3.39 -23.35
CA ASN A 77 23.17 3.32 -24.52
C ASN A 77 23.96 4.61 -24.71
N ASP A 78 23.31 5.77 -24.55
CA ASP A 78 23.96 7.07 -24.65
C ASP A 78 25.01 7.26 -23.54
N LEU A 79 24.69 6.87 -22.30
CA LEU A 79 25.62 6.91 -21.17
C LEU A 79 26.86 6.01 -21.41
N GLN A 80 26.65 4.80 -21.92
CA GLN A 80 27.76 3.92 -22.30
C GLN A 80 28.63 4.52 -23.40
N SER A 81 28.01 5.20 -24.39
CA SER A 81 28.73 5.81 -25.51
C SER A 81 29.69 6.94 -25.06
N ILE A 82 29.39 7.63 -23.96
CA ILE A 82 30.26 8.66 -23.37
C ILE A 82 31.21 8.10 -22.29
N GLY A 83 31.26 6.79 -22.11
CA GLY A 83 32.11 6.12 -21.13
C GLY A 83 31.63 6.23 -19.68
N SER A 84 30.33 6.52 -19.46
CA SER A 84 29.75 6.53 -18.12
C SER A 84 29.60 5.11 -17.58
N GLU A 85 29.94 4.90 -16.31
CA GLU A 85 29.69 3.66 -15.58
C GLU A 85 28.27 3.59 -14.99
N ILE A 86 27.52 4.71 -15.03
CA ILE A 86 26.14 4.78 -14.53
C ILE A 86 25.23 4.02 -15.48
N THR A 87 24.48 3.05 -14.95
CA THR A 87 23.42 2.33 -15.67
C THR A 87 22.15 2.39 -14.83
N TYR A 88 21.07 2.84 -15.45
CA TYR A 88 19.74 2.77 -14.85
C TYR A 88 19.13 1.39 -15.10
N ILE A 89 18.46 0.83 -14.10
CA ILE A 89 17.85 -0.50 -14.19
C ILE A 89 16.34 -0.30 -14.12
N ALA A 90 15.61 -0.96 -15.03
CA ALA A 90 14.16 -0.96 -14.98
C ALA A 90 13.69 -1.70 -13.72
N GLU A 91 12.68 -1.17 -13.04
CA GLU A 91 12.11 -1.85 -11.89
C GLU A 91 11.33 -3.10 -12.34
N ASP A 92 11.58 -4.22 -11.66
CA ASP A 92 10.78 -5.44 -11.74
C ASP A 92 9.46 -5.27 -10.99
N ASP A 93 8.44 -6.06 -11.34
CA ASP A 93 7.17 -6.17 -10.61
C ASP A 93 7.42 -6.74 -9.19
N TYR A 94 7.93 -5.94 -8.27
CA TYR A 94 8.26 -6.39 -6.92
C TYR A 94 7.03 -6.34 -6.01
N TYR A 95 6.11 -7.28 -6.20
CA TYR A 95 4.99 -7.46 -5.27
C TYR A 95 5.35 -8.44 -4.16
N ASN A 96 5.88 -7.91 -3.07
CA ASN A 96 6.17 -8.71 -1.90
C ASN A 96 4.99 -8.73 -0.92
N LEU A 97 5.13 -9.56 0.09
CA LEU A 97 4.11 -9.81 1.08
C LEU A 97 3.87 -8.64 2.04
N LYS A 98 4.89 -7.79 2.28
CA LYS A 98 4.70 -6.53 3.00
C LYS A 98 3.76 -5.60 2.22
N SER A 99 3.96 -5.45 0.91
CA SER A 99 3.11 -4.63 0.04
C SER A 99 1.63 -5.03 0.15
N TYR A 100 1.35 -6.31 0.33
CA TYR A 100 -0.02 -6.81 0.55
C TYR A 100 -0.61 -6.40 1.90
N PHE A 101 0.12 -6.53 3.01
CA PHE A 101 -0.43 -6.11 4.31
C PHE A 101 -0.57 -4.58 4.40
N MET A 102 0.33 -3.83 3.76
CA MET A 102 0.17 -2.40 3.55
C MET A 102 -1.11 -2.09 2.76
N GLU A 103 -1.35 -2.79 1.65
CA GLU A 103 -2.58 -2.66 0.88
C GLU A 103 -3.82 -2.96 1.73
N ILE A 104 -3.84 -4.08 2.48
CA ILE A 104 -4.96 -4.42 3.37
C ILE A 104 -5.29 -3.24 4.26
N ARG A 105 -4.28 -2.71 4.96
CA ARG A 105 -4.47 -1.61 5.91
C ARG A 105 -5.04 -0.39 5.20
N LEU A 106 -4.43 0.05 4.11
CA LEU A 106 -4.84 1.26 3.40
C LEU A 106 -6.24 1.13 2.79
N ARG A 107 -6.60 -0.05 2.28
CA ARG A 107 -7.94 -0.32 1.77
C ARG A 107 -8.99 -0.30 2.88
N ILE A 108 -8.74 -1.00 3.98
CA ILE A 108 -9.61 -1.04 5.17
C ILE A 108 -9.74 0.32 5.86
N ILE A 109 -8.79 1.24 5.71
CA ILE A 109 -8.90 2.57 6.29
C ILE A 109 -9.55 3.54 5.29
N PHE A 110 -9.14 3.55 4.02
CA PHE A 110 -9.43 4.67 3.11
C PHE A 110 -10.28 4.37 1.87
N LEU A 111 -10.34 3.12 1.39
CA LEU A 111 -10.87 2.83 0.06
C LEU A 111 -12.14 1.97 0.06
N ASP A 112 -12.15 0.85 0.81
CA ASP A 112 -13.26 -0.10 0.76
C ASP A 112 -14.46 0.39 1.59
N ASN A 113 -15.70 0.08 1.21
CA ASN A 113 -16.88 0.40 2.03
C ASN A 113 -17.02 -0.47 3.30
N LYS A 114 -16.11 -1.43 3.49
CA LYS A 114 -16.11 -2.37 4.62
C LYS A 114 -14.84 -2.18 5.44
N ASP A 115 -14.96 -2.39 6.75
CA ASP A 115 -13.88 -2.35 7.74
C ASP A 115 -13.05 -3.66 7.78
N TYR A 116 -13.24 -4.53 6.80
CA TYR A 116 -12.56 -5.82 6.71
C TYR A 116 -12.34 -6.27 5.27
N ILE A 117 -11.29 -7.09 5.08
CA ILE A 117 -11.03 -7.85 3.86
C ILE A 117 -11.16 -9.34 4.18
N ARG A 118 -11.76 -10.13 3.28
CA ARG A 118 -11.91 -11.57 3.46
C ARG A 118 -11.36 -12.35 2.27
N MET A 119 -10.63 -13.43 2.53
CA MET A 119 -10.14 -14.34 1.48
C MET A 119 -9.78 -15.71 2.07
N LYS A 120 -9.51 -16.69 1.21
CA LYS A 120 -8.92 -17.97 1.64
C LYS A 120 -7.41 -17.79 1.87
N LEU A 121 -6.86 -18.46 2.88
CA LEU A 121 -5.41 -18.47 3.12
C LEU A 121 -4.63 -19.01 1.91
N ARG A 122 -5.17 -20.01 1.22
CA ARG A 122 -4.61 -20.55 -0.02
C ARG A 122 -4.43 -19.46 -1.08
N THR A 123 -5.43 -18.60 -1.25
CA THR A 123 -5.40 -17.50 -2.23
C THR A 123 -4.28 -16.53 -1.88
N LEU A 124 -4.17 -16.12 -0.61
CA LEU A 124 -3.08 -15.26 -0.14
C LEU A 124 -1.70 -15.83 -0.50
N LEU A 125 -1.47 -17.10 -0.22
CA LEU A 125 -0.18 -17.73 -0.49
C LEU A 125 0.11 -17.83 -1.99
N GLN A 126 -0.90 -18.21 -2.77
CA GLN A 126 -0.79 -18.38 -4.21
C GLN A 126 -0.49 -17.06 -4.93
N ASP A 127 -1.19 -15.98 -4.56
CA ASP A 127 -1.03 -14.64 -5.16
C ASP A 127 0.39 -14.08 -4.96
N HIS A 128 1.11 -14.58 -3.95
CA HIS A 128 2.49 -14.21 -3.64
C HIS A 128 3.52 -15.29 -3.97
N GLY A 129 3.17 -16.29 -4.79
CA GLY A 129 4.10 -17.31 -5.25
C GLY A 129 4.50 -18.36 -4.21
N TYR A 130 3.86 -18.37 -3.03
CA TYR A 130 4.13 -19.34 -1.98
C TYR A 130 3.33 -20.63 -2.18
N LYS A 131 4.04 -21.73 -2.44
CA LYS A 131 3.43 -23.06 -2.59
C LYS A 131 3.09 -23.75 -1.26
N ARG A 132 3.78 -23.37 -0.18
CA ARG A 132 3.68 -24.01 1.15
C ARG A 132 3.86 -22.99 2.26
N ARG A 133 3.23 -23.25 3.41
CA ARG A 133 3.55 -22.52 4.65
C ARG A 133 4.87 -23.03 5.21
N THR A 134 5.71 -22.09 5.63
CA THR A 134 6.94 -22.37 6.37
C THR A 134 6.92 -21.57 7.68
N ALA A 135 7.72 -21.99 8.65
CA ALA A 135 7.84 -21.26 9.91
C ALA A 135 8.33 -19.81 9.68
N GLY A 136 9.27 -19.61 8.75
CA GLY A 136 9.76 -18.27 8.39
C GLY A 136 8.67 -17.39 7.79
N LEU A 137 7.87 -17.92 6.86
CA LEU A 137 6.75 -17.20 6.26
C LEU A 137 5.70 -16.79 7.29
N ASN A 138 5.35 -17.71 8.19
CA ASN A 138 4.42 -17.46 9.28
C ASN A 138 4.93 -16.38 10.24
N SER A 139 6.22 -16.44 10.60
CA SER A 139 6.85 -15.39 11.41
C SER A 139 6.78 -14.03 10.72
N TYR A 140 7.02 -13.98 9.41
CA TYR A 140 6.93 -12.74 8.65
C TYR A 140 5.48 -12.21 8.54
N PHE A 141 4.48 -13.08 8.34
CA PHE A 141 3.06 -12.69 8.45
C PHE A 141 2.77 -12.03 9.79
N LYS A 142 3.22 -12.63 10.89
CA LYS A 142 3.01 -12.09 12.24
C LYS A 142 3.68 -10.72 12.41
N GLN A 143 4.88 -10.54 11.86
CA GLN A 143 5.57 -9.24 11.87
C GLN A 143 4.79 -8.17 11.09
N CYS A 144 4.34 -8.47 9.88
CA CYS A 144 3.52 -7.53 9.09
C CYS A 144 2.19 -7.22 9.79
N MET A 145 1.47 -8.23 10.27
CA MET A 145 0.21 -8.04 10.99
C MET A 145 0.39 -7.19 12.25
N TYR A 146 1.45 -7.44 13.02
CA TYR A 146 1.77 -6.64 14.19
C TYR A 146 2.06 -5.19 13.81
N PHE A 147 2.93 -4.96 12.83
CA PHE A 147 3.33 -3.62 12.40
C PHE A 147 2.17 -2.79 11.84
N TYR A 148 1.33 -3.39 10.99
CA TYR A 148 0.17 -2.73 10.40
C TYR A 148 -1.09 -2.80 11.27
N HIS A 149 -0.99 -3.27 12.51
CA HIS A 149 -2.10 -3.43 13.45
C HIS A 149 -3.28 -4.21 12.85
N ILE A 150 -3.00 -5.28 12.13
CA ILE A 150 -4.01 -6.15 11.51
C ILE A 150 -4.24 -7.37 12.40
N LYS A 151 -5.51 -7.69 12.66
CA LYS A 151 -5.94 -8.96 13.25
C LYS A 151 -6.72 -9.81 12.27
N THR A 152 -6.60 -11.12 12.46
CA THR A 152 -7.26 -12.13 11.64
C THR A 152 -8.33 -12.86 12.44
N PHE A 153 -9.43 -13.15 11.76
CA PHE A 153 -10.59 -13.84 12.32
C PHE A 153 -11.06 -14.92 11.36
N VAL A 154 -11.65 -15.98 11.88
CA VAL A 154 -12.42 -16.95 11.08
C VAL A 154 -13.91 -16.62 11.12
N ARG A 155 -14.72 -17.43 10.44
CA ARG A 155 -16.19 -17.30 10.45
C ARG A 155 -16.73 -17.23 11.88
N GLY A 156 -17.68 -16.32 12.10
CA GLY A 156 -18.25 -16.06 13.43
C GLY A 156 -17.48 -15.03 14.26
N GLY A 157 -16.44 -14.39 13.71
CA GLY A 157 -15.70 -13.34 14.40
C GLY A 157 -14.75 -13.86 15.47
N VAL A 158 -14.42 -15.16 15.43
CA VAL A 158 -13.47 -15.77 16.36
C VAL A 158 -12.05 -15.40 15.94
N LEU A 159 -11.30 -14.80 16.87
CA LEU A 159 -9.89 -14.48 16.67
C LEU A 159 -9.13 -15.75 16.27
N CYS A 160 -8.32 -15.66 15.21
CA CYS A 160 -7.56 -16.81 14.74
C CYS A 160 -6.06 -16.51 14.66
N ASP A 161 -5.27 -17.58 14.81
CA ASP A 161 -3.85 -17.57 14.51
C ASP A 161 -3.69 -18.16 13.09
N ILE A 162 -3.15 -17.36 12.17
CA ILE A 162 -2.96 -17.75 10.75
C ILE A 162 -2.11 -19.02 10.59
N GLU A 163 -1.29 -19.34 11.59
CA GLU A 163 -0.48 -20.55 11.61
C GLU A 163 -1.30 -21.83 11.84
N LYS A 164 -2.42 -21.72 12.56
CA LYS A 164 -3.19 -22.87 13.07
C LYS A 164 -4.39 -23.24 12.21
N ILE A 165 -4.81 -22.35 11.31
CA ILE A 165 -5.97 -22.58 10.44
C ILE A 165 -5.61 -23.41 9.21
N ALA A 166 -6.60 -24.01 8.56
CA ALA A 166 -6.41 -24.72 7.30
C ALA A 166 -6.20 -23.76 6.13
N LEU A 167 -5.56 -24.22 5.06
CA LEU A 167 -5.33 -23.39 3.86
C LEU A 167 -6.64 -22.96 3.18
N ASP A 168 -7.67 -23.79 3.26
CA ASP A 168 -8.97 -23.51 2.64
C ASP A 168 -9.91 -22.71 3.54
N ASP A 169 -9.48 -22.38 4.76
CA ASP A 169 -10.25 -21.54 5.67
C ASP A 169 -10.32 -20.10 5.17
N MET A 170 -11.51 -19.51 5.34
CA MET A 170 -11.72 -18.08 5.11
C MET A 170 -11.16 -17.28 6.29
N ILE A 171 -10.20 -16.42 5.98
CA ILE A 171 -9.65 -15.42 6.87
C ILE A 171 -10.34 -14.10 6.64
N VAL A 172 -10.66 -13.41 7.72
CA VAL A 172 -11.12 -12.02 7.74
C VAL A 172 -10.03 -11.17 8.39
N PHE A 173 -9.44 -10.25 7.63
CA PHE A 173 -8.49 -9.25 8.10
C PHE A 173 -9.23 -7.99 8.55
N ARG A 174 -8.87 -7.45 9.71
CA ARG A 174 -9.36 -6.16 10.22
C ARG A 174 -8.20 -5.34 10.77
N VAL A 175 -8.29 -4.02 10.63
CA VAL A 175 -7.38 -3.09 11.30
C VAL A 175 -7.89 -2.85 12.73
N LEU A 176 -7.03 -3.05 13.72
CA LEU A 176 -7.29 -2.69 15.11
C LEU A 176 -7.40 -1.17 15.25
N ASP A 177 -8.31 -0.73 16.11
CA ASP A 177 -8.56 0.69 16.37
C ASP A 177 -8.72 1.47 15.05
N ASN A 178 -9.47 0.88 14.10
CA ASN A 178 -9.62 1.40 12.74
C ASN A 178 -10.05 2.88 12.79
N PRO A 179 -9.20 3.82 12.34
CA PRO A 179 -9.46 5.24 12.50
C PRO A 179 -10.46 5.78 11.46
N ARG A 180 -10.99 4.94 10.56
CA ARG A 180 -11.86 5.37 9.45
C ARG A 180 -12.99 6.30 9.89
N GLU A 181 -13.79 5.88 10.88
CA GLU A 181 -14.94 6.66 11.33
C GLU A 181 -14.53 8.05 11.84
N TYR A 182 -13.42 8.12 12.57
CA TYR A 182 -12.85 9.38 13.05
C TYR A 182 -12.37 10.27 11.89
N ILE A 183 -11.68 9.69 10.91
CA ILE A 183 -11.17 10.41 9.74
C ILE A 183 -12.33 10.98 8.91
N GLU A 184 -13.37 10.18 8.67
CA GLU A 184 -14.56 10.61 7.94
C GLU A 184 -15.29 11.74 8.66
N ALA A 185 -15.49 11.62 9.98
CA ALA A 185 -16.11 12.66 10.79
C ALA A 185 -15.30 13.97 10.77
N PHE A 186 -13.98 13.90 10.88
CA PHE A 186 -13.11 15.07 10.87
C PHE A 186 -13.11 15.81 9.52
N GLU A 187 -13.04 15.07 8.40
CA GLU A 187 -13.07 15.66 7.06
C GLU A 187 -14.43 16.32 6.78
N LEU A 188 -15.55 15.69 7.18
CA LEU A 188 -16.89 16.29 7.10
C LEU A 188 -16.98 17.59 7.90
N TYR A 189 -16.44 17.61 9.11
CA TYR A 189 -16.41 18.83 9.92
C TYR A 189 -15.63 19.96 9.22
N LYS A 190 -14.46 19.65 8.66
CA LYS A 190 -13.62 20.64 7.95
C LYS A 190 -14.32 21.23 6.73
N GLU A 191 -15.00 20.40 5.94
CA GLU A 191 -15.79 20.85 4.79
C GLU A 191 -16.98 21.72 5.22
N SER A 192 -17.66 21.39 6.33
CA SER A 192 -18.79 22.16 6.84
C SER A 192 -18.39 23.50 7.48
N GLY A 193 -17.27 23.55 8.21
CA GLY A 193 -16.75 24.76 8.85
C GLY A 193 -16.17 25.78 7.85
N LEU A 194 -15.65 25.33 6.70
CA LEU A 194 -15.23 26.24 5.63
C LEU A 194 -16.43 26.97 4.98
N ASN A 195 -17.60 26.32 4.93
CA ASN A 195 -18.82 26.91 4.38
C ASN A 195 -19.49 27.92 5.32
N SER A 196 -19.18 27.94 6.62
CA SER A 196 -19.73 28.92 7.58
C SER A 196 -19.02 30.28 7.57
N TYR A 197 -17.83 30.40 6.96
CA TYR A 197 -17.08 31.66 6.84
C TYR A 197 -17.22 32.33 5.46
N SER A 198 -18.08 31.80 4.59
CA SER A 198 -18.28 32.30 3.22
C SER A 198 -19.66 32.94 3.00
N LYS A 199 -20.31 33.46 4.05
CA LYS A 199 -21.57 34.20 3.97
C LYS A 199 -21.45 35.57 4.64
#